data_AF-A0A5C7DNG5-F1
#
_entry.id   AF-A0A5C7DNG5-F1
#
_cell.length_a   1.000
_cell.length_b   1.000
_cell.length_c   1.000
_cell.angle_alpha   90.00
_cell.angle_beta   90.00
_cell.angle_gamma   90.00
#
_symmetry.space_group_name_H-M   'P 1'
#
loop_
_entity.id
_entity.type
_entity.pdbx_description
1 polymer ?
#
loop_
_entity_poly.entity_id
_entity_poly.type
_entity_poly.pdbx_seq_one_letter_code
_entity_poly.pdbx_strand_id
1 'polypeptide(L)' 'MFVNLPKEEVFIFSNCRDLIDCDEIYKRVATKVGVAVEELQNYQAYIFLNSTILTGSSELPNNPFYFGELDQDNAIKQ' A
#
# COMPACT_ATOMS: atom_id res chain seq x y z
N MET A 1 -3.25 3.71 -2.85
CA MET A 1 -3.14 2.71 -1.78
C MET A 1 -2.41 1.51 -2.33
N PHE A 2 -1.53 0.93 -1.53
CA PHE A 2 -0.72 -0.24 -1.89
C PHE A 2 -0.72 -1.22 -0.70
N VAL A 3 -0.64 -2.52 -0.97
CA VAL A 3 -0.64 -3.58 0.05
C VAL A 3 0.59 -4.42 -0.19
N ASN A 4 1.35 -4.73 0.86
CA ASN A 4 2.46 -5.67 0.80
C ASN A 4 2.03 -6.95 1.53
N LEU A 5 1.59 -7.96 0.77
CA LEU A 5 1.09 -9.21 1.35
C LEU A 5 2.19 -9.94 2.15
N PRO A 6 3.42 -10.15 1.63
CA PRO A 6 4.46 -10.85 2.38
C PRO A 6 4.87 -10.19 3.70
N LYS A 7 4.76 -8.86 3.81
CA LYS A 7 5.12 -8.11 5.03
C LYS A 7 3.93 -7.75 5.91
N GLU A 8 2.71 -8.06 5.50
CA GLU A 8 1.49 -7.68 6.19
C GLU A 8 1.39 -6.15 6.41
N GLU A 9 1.61 -5.37 5.35
CA GLU A 9 1.59 -3.89 5.41
C GLU A 9 0.56 -3.28 4.46
N VAL A 10 -0.09 -2.18 4.88
CA VAL A 10 -1.02 -1.40 4.07
C VAL A 10 -0.57 0.06 4.02
N PHE A 11 -0.38 0.57 2.80
CA PHE A 11 0.10 1.93 2.55
C PHE A 11 -1.04 2.77 1.97
N ILE A 12 -1.48 3.76 2.75
CA ILE A 12 -2.59 4.65 2.44
C ILE A 12 -2.02 6.00 2.01
N PHE A 13 -2.32 6.41 0.78
CA PHE A 13 -1.88 7.69 0.22
C PHE A 13 -3.10 8.61 0.22
N SER A 14 -3.00 9.70 0.98
CA SER A 14 -4.10 10.62 1.28
C SER A 14 -3.72 12.03 0.87
N ASN A 15 -4.69 12.82 0.46
CA ASN A 15 -4.54 14.24 0.19
C ASN A 15 -5.12 15.09 1.33
N CYS A 16 -4.85 16.39 1.29
CA CYS A 16 -5.49 17.35 2.18
C CYS A 16 -7.02 17.22 2.13
N ARG A 17 -7.65 17.10 3.31
CA ARG A 17 -9.10 16.97 3.51
C ARG A 17 -9.71 15.63 3.10
N ASP A 18 -8.93 14.64 2.72
CA ASP A 18 -9.44 13.28 2.56
C ASP A 18 -9.93 12.75 3.92
N LEU A 19 -11.11 12.14 3.91
CA LEU A 19 -11.64 11.40 5.05
C LEU A 19 -11.22 9.94 4.91
N ILE A 20 -10.53 9.40 5.92
CA ILE A 20 -10.15 7.99 5.97
C ILE A 20 -11.12 7.29 6.91
N ASP A 21 -12.07 6.55 6.34
CA ASP A 21 -12.91 5.60 7.08
C ASP A 21 -12.16 4.27 7.17
N CYS A 22 -11.78 3.88 8.40
CA CYS A 22 -11.02 2.67 8.65
C CYS A 22 -11.78 1.39 8.27
N ASP A 23 -13.11 1.34 8.37
CA ASP A 23 -13.87 0.15 7.98
C ASP A 23 -14.04 0.09 6.47
N GLU A 24 -14.29 1.25 5.84
CA GLU A 24 -14.47 1.31 4.39
C GLU A 24 -13.17 1.03 3.65
N ILE A 25 -12.03 1.50 4.16
CA ILE A 25 -10.75 1.34 3.48
C ILE A 25 -10.34 -0.14 3.38
N TYR A 26 -10.47 -0.92 4.46
CA TYR A 26 -10.14 -2.35 4.40
C TYR A 26 -11.10 -3.14 3.51
N LYS A 27 -12.40 -2.80 3.48
CA LYS A 27 -13.35 -3.40 2.52
C LYS A 27 -12.95 -3.13 1.08
N ARG A 28 -12.56 -1.88 0.76
CA ARG A 28 -12.07 -1.50 -0.57
C ARG A 28 -10.79 -2.25 -0.94
N VAL A 29 -9.89 -2.47 0.02
CA VAL A 29 -8.65 -3.26 -0.18
C VAL A 29 -8.97 -4.72 -0.46
N ALA A 30 -9.79 -5.36 0.38
CA ALA A 30 -10.09 -6.79 0.32
C ALA A 30 -10.56 -7.23 -1.08
N THR A 31 -11.40 -6.42 -1.72
CA THR A 31 -11.90 -6.69 -3.08
C THR A 31 -10.81 -6.74 -4.16
N LYS A 32 -9.65 -6.12 -3.93
CA LYS A 32 -8.55 -6.02 -4.90
C LYS A 32 -7.46 -7.07 -4.69
N VAL A 33 -7.24 -7.52 -3.46
CA VAL A 33 -6.12 -8.41 -3.11
C VAL A 33 -6.56 -9.83 -2.76
N GLY A 34 -7.87 -10.10 -2.64
CA GLY A 34 -8.39 -11.43 -2.34
C GLY A 34 -8.15 -11.90 -0.90
N VAL A 35 -7.85 -10.97 0.01
CA VAL A 35 -7.63 -11.21 1.44
C VAL A 35 -8.87 -10.82 2.23
N ALA A 36 -9.18 -11.55 3.31
CA ALA A 36 -10.30 -11.25 4.19
C ALA A 36 -10.11 -9.90 4.91
N VAL A 37 -11.22 -9.20 5.19
CA VAL A 37 -11.16 -7.87 5.84
C VAL A 37 -10.55 -7.98 7.23
N GLU A 38 -10.91 -9.03 7.96
CA GLU A 38 -10.44 -9.31 9.32
C GLU A 38 -8.93 -9.53 9.37
N GLU A 39 -8.36 -10.11 8.30
CA GLU A 39 -6.91 -10.31 8.18
C GLU A 39 -6.21 -8.98 7.90
N LEU A 40 -6.71 -8.20 6.95
CA LEU A 40 -6.15 -6.88 6.60
C LEU A 40 -6.17 -5.89 7.75
N GLN A 41 -7.14 -5.99 8.66
CA GLN A 41 -7.20 -5.16 9.87
C GLN A 41 -6.04 -5.41 10.84
N ASN A 42 -5.35 -6.56 10.74
CA ASN A 42 -4.17 -6.86 11.54
C ASN A 42 -2.86 -6.38 10.90
N TYR A 43 -2.90 -5.94 9.63
CA TYR A 43 -1.71 -5.49 8.92
C TYR A 43 -1.25 -4.12 9.44
N GLN A 44 0.06 -3.89 9.43
CA GLN A 44 0.61 -2.59 9.79
C GLN A 44 0.20 -1.53 8.76
N ALA A 45 -0.54 -0.52 9.21
CA ALA A 45 -0.98 0.59 8.35
C ALA A 45 0.01 1.77 8.41
N TYR A 46 0.31 2.33 7.24
CA TYR A 46 1.08 3.56 7.07
C TYR A 46 0.26 4.58 6.27
N ILE A 47 0.18 5.82 6.76
CA ILE A 47 -0.57 6.90 6.09
C ILE A 47 0.42 7.97 5.63
N PHE A 48 0.39 8.29 4.34
CA PHE A 48 1.22 9.30 3.70
C PHE A 48 0.37 10.45 3.20
N LEU A 49 0.70 11.68 3.60
CA LEU A 49 0.00 12.89 3.19
C LEU A 49 0.64 13.50 1.93
N ASN A 50 -0.18 13.85 0.94
CA ASN A 50 0.22 14.48 -0.32
C ASN A 50 1.43 13.78 -0.97
N SER A 51 1.41 12.44 -0.96
CA SER A 51 2.52 11.59 -1.40
C SER A 51 2.09 10.70 -2.55
N THR A 52 3.04 10.35 -3.42
CA THR A 52 2.82 9.47 -4.56
C THR A 52 3.92 8.42 -4.62
N ILE A 53 3.57 7.19 -5.04
CA ILE A 53 4.56 6.15 -5.35
C ILE A 53 5.19 6.49 -6.70
N LEU A 54 6.51 6.54 -6.75
CA LEU A 54 7.24 6.77 -7.99
C LEU A 54 7.49 5.44 -8.71
N THR A 55 6.61 5.07 -9.64
CA THR A 55 6.82 3.93 -10.55
C THR A 55 7.85 4.32 -11.62
N GLY A 56 8.88 3.50 -11.81
CA GLY A 56 9.95 3.70 -12.82
C GLY A 56 11.29 4.21 -12.26
N SER A 57 11.42 4.35 -10.94
CA SER A 57 12.70 4.66 -10.28
C SER A 57 13.19 3.46 -9.48
N SER A 58 14.50 3.30 -9.35
CA SER A 58 15.10 2.30 -8.47
C SER A 58 15.06 2.79 -7.01
N GLU A 59 14.46 1.99 -6.14
CA GLU A 59 14.45 2.26 -4.70
C GLU A 59 15.81 1.92 -4.07
N LEU A 60 16.18 2.66 -3.02
CA LEU A 60 17.34 2.29 -2.21
C LEU A 60 17.03 0.98 -1.47
N PRO A 61 17.88 -0.07 -1.56
CA PRO A 61 17.62 -1.37 -0.94
C PRO A 61 17.42 -1.33 0.58
N ASN A 62 17.95 -0.27 1.20
CA ASN A 62 17.95 0.01 2.62
C ASN A 62 16.93 1.09 3.02
N ASN A 63 15.99 1.45 2.13
CA ASN A 63 14.87 2.31 2.48
C ASN A 63 13.93 1.57 3.46
N PRO A 64 13.57 2.16 4.62
CA PRO A 64 12.58 1.57 5.52
C PRO A 64 11.22 1.34 4.83
N PHE A 65 10.90 2.13 3.81
CA PHE A 65 9.74 1.97 2.94
C PHE A 65 10.20 1.43 1.59
N TYR A 66 10.49 0.13 1.55
CA TYR A 66 10.81 -0.59 0.33
C TYR A 66 9.58 -1.33 -0.18
N PHE A 67 9.07 -0.91 -1.34
CA PHE A 67 7.84 -1.40 -1.94
C PHE A 67 8.05 -2.61 -2.85
N GLY A 68 9.28 -2.82 -3.35
CA GLY A 68 9.67 -4.00 -4.13
C GLY A 68 10.41 -3.63 -5.42
N GLU A 69 10.65 -4.65 -6.26
CA GLU A 69 11.18 -4.45 -7.60
C GLU A 69 10.06 -4.15 -8.59
N LEU A 70 10.37 -3.34 -9.61
CA LEU A 70 9.48 -3.07 -10.73
C LEU A 70 9.61 -4.17 -11.79
N ASP A 71 8.49 -4.56 -12.38
CA ASP A 71 8.46 -5.39 -13.58
C ASP A 71 8.67 -4.57 -14.86
N GLN A 72 8.59 -5.23 -16.02
CA GLN A 72 8.82 -4.60 -17.33
C GLN A 72 7.78 -3.52 -17.68
N ASP A 73 6.62 -3.54 -17.02
CA ASP A 73 5.53 -2.57 -17.21
C ASP A 73 5.56 -1.46 -16.14
N ASN A 74 6.62 -1.39 -15.32
CA ASN A 74 6.77 -0.50 -14.17
C ASN A 74 5.71 -0.73 -13.08
N ALA A 75 5.14 -1.93 -12.99
CA ALA A 75 4.32 -2.32 -11.86
C ALA A 75 5.20 -2.92 -10.75
N ILE A 76 4.84 -2.68 -9.49
CA ILE A 76 5.54 -3.28 -8.35
C ILE A 76 5.19 -4.77 -8.30
N LYS A 77 6.22 -5.62 -8.31
CA LYS A 77 6.06 -7.07 -8.22
C LYS A 77 5.60 -7.45 -6.80
N GLN A 78 4.42 -8.07 -6.73
CA GLN A 78 3.79 -8.59 -5.50
C GLN A 78 4.18 -10.05 -5.27
#